data_AF-A0A7S0QYG3-F1
#
_entry.id   AF-A0A7S0QYG3-F1
#
_cell.length_a   1.000
_cell.length_b   1.000
_cell.length_c   1.000
_cell.angle_alpha   90.00
_cell.angle_beta   90.00
_cell.angle_gamma   90.00
#
_symmetry.space_group_name_H-M   'P 1'
#
loop_
_entity.id
_entity.type
_entity.pdbx_description
1 polymer ?
#
loop_
_entity_poly.entity_id
_entity_poly.type
_entity_poly.pdbx_seq_one_letter_code
_entity_poly.pdbx_strand_id
1 'polypeptide(L)'
;MLVGHNIFKFDLHYVARRAQVLKIPGFFHLGRLRGQPTALKTRETNTKAYGHNEFHYLPMTGRMQMDIYQLIKKEHKLSSYKLDSIAKHFLKDEKDDVSPKQIYAFQIK
;
A
#
# COMPACT_ATOMS: atom_id res chain seq x y z
N MET A 1 6.29 -6.01 -11.28
CA MET A 1 4.94 -5.69 -10.80
C MET A 1 5.06 -5.45 -9.30
N LEU A 2 4.29 -4.53 -8.74
CA LEU A 2 4.15 -4.29 -7.30
C LEU A 2 2.71 -4.64 -6.93
N VAL A 3 2.53 -5.57 -6.00
CA VAL A 3 1.23 -6.01 -5.52
C VAL A 3 1.23 -5.95 -4.00
N GLY A 4 0.13 -5.54 -3.39
CA GLY A 4 -0.03 -5.57 -1.95
C GLY A 4 -1.45 -5.23 -1.51
N HIS A 5 -1.69 -5.24 -0.20
CA HIS A 5 -2.97 -4.87 0.40
C HIS A 5 -2.84 -3.49 1.06
N ASN A 6 -3.67 -2.54 0.63
CA ASN A 6 -3.73 -1.17 1.17
C ASN A 6 -2.48 -0.30 0.92
N ILE A 7 -1.69 -0.66 -0.10
CA ILE A 7 -0.42 0.00 -0.44
C ILE A 7 -0.57 1.49 -0.79
N PHE A 8 -1.68 1.89 -1.41
CA PHE A 8 -1.91 3.29 -1.82
C PHE A 8 -2.39 4.18 -0.67
N LYS A 9 -2.81 3.59 0.46
CA LYS A 9 -3.26 4.35 1.63
C LYS A 9 -2.27 4.30 2.80
N PHE A 10 -1.28 3.40 2.76
CA PHE A 10 -0.30 3.27 3.83
C PHE A 10 1.13 3.17 3.32
N ASP A 11 1.53 2.04 2.74
CA ASP A 11 2.94 1.67 2.52
C ASP A 11 3.71 2.71 1.70
N LEU A 12 3.21 3.05 0.50
CA LEU A 12 3.93 3.94 -0.41
C LEU A 12 4.06 5.36 0.17
N HIS A 13 3.02 5.85 0.84
CA HIS A 13 3.05 7.14 1.51
C HIS A 13 4.07 7.15 2.65
N TYR A 14 3.99 6.15 3.53
CA TYR A 14 4.83 6.04 4.71
C TYR A 14 6.32 5.95 4.34
N VAL A 15 6.68 5.04 3.42
CA VAL A 15 8.08 4.85 3.03
C VAL A 15 8.62 6.05 2.25
N ALA A 16 7.84 6.66 1.36
CA ALA A 16 8.24 7.90 0.68
C ALA A 16 8.51 9.03 1.67
N ARG A 17 7.59 9.26 2.63
CA ARG A 17 7.75 10.31 3.63
C ARG A 17 8.94 10.02 4.55
N ARG A 18 9.13 8.76 4.94
CA ARG A 18 10.27 8.35 5.75
C ARG A 18 11.60 8.58 5.04
N ALA A 19 11.68 8.25 3.75
CA ALA A 19 12.88 8.51 2.95
C ALA A 19 13.19 10.01 2.81
N GLN A 20 12.16 10.87 2.69
CA GLN A 20 12.33 12.33 2.72
C GLN A 20 12.90 12.81 4.06
N VAL A 21 12.33 12.35 5.17
CA VAL A 21 12.78 12.70 6.53
C VAL A 21 14.24 12.29 6.75
N LEU A 22 14.62 11.10 6.28
CA LEU A 22 15.97 10.56 6.40
C LEU A 22 16.93 11.05 5.30
N LYS A 23 16.44 11.84 4.33
CA LYS A 23 17.20 12.37 3.18
C LYS A 23 17.96 11.27 2.42
N ILE A 24 17.33 10.11 2.21
CA ILE A 24 17.97 8.96 1.57
C ILE A 24 18.24 9.27 0.09
N PRO A 25 19.51 9.35 -0.36
CA PRO A 25 19.83 9.64 -1.74
C PRO A 25 19.38 8.49 -2.65
N GLY A 26 18.88 8.81 -3.83
CA GLY A 26 18.52 7.83 -4.84
C GLY A 26 17.22 7.05 -4.57
N PHE A 27 16.61 7.15 -3.39
CA PHE A 27 15.38 6.41 -3.02
C PHE A 27 14.27 6.51 -4.07
N PHE A 28 14.09 7.69 -4.64
CA PHE A 28 13.02 7.98 -5.57
C PHE A 28 13.20 7.38 -6.98
N HIS A 29 14.24 6.61 -7.26
CA HIS A 29 14.42 5.93 -8.56
C HIS A 29 13.76 4.54 -8.57
N LEU A 30 12.44 4.51 -8.42
CA LEU A 30 11.67 3.27 -8.24
C LEU A 30 11.17 2.65 -9.56
N GLY A 31 11.26 3.38 -10.68
CA GLY A 31 10.88 2.92 -12.01
C GLY A 31 11.86 1.90 -12.63
N ARG A 32 11.58 1.48 -13.87
CA ARG A 32 12.52 0.73 -14.71
C ARG A 32 13.43 1.65 -15.54
N LEU A 33 12.95 2.85 -15.89
CA LEU A 33 13.74 3.84 -16.63
C LEU A 33 14.77 4.47 -15.71
N ARG A 34 16.05 4.35 -16.08
CA ARG A 34 17.17 4.95 -15.35
C ARG A 34 17.14 6.47 -15.52
N GLY A 35 17.60 7.20 -14.50
CA GLY A 35 17.65 8.66 -14.52
C GLY A 35 16.28 9.37 -14.39
N GLN A 36 15.19 8.61 -14.26
CA GLN A 36 13.86 9.18 -14.04
C GLN A 36 13.45 9.00 -12.57
N PRO A 37 13.57 10.04 -11.72
CA PRO A 37 13.07 9.98 -10.37
C PRO A 37 11.54 10.01 -10.36
N THR A 38 10.98 9.38 -9.34
CA THR A 38 9.55 9.35 -9.04
C THR A 38 9.24 10.39 -7.97
N ALA A 39 8.03 10.92 -7.97
CA ALA A 39 7.55 11.83 -6.94
C ALA A 39 6.26 11.28 -6.36
N LEU A 40 6.07 11.49 -5.06
CA LEU A 40 4.83 11.14 -4.37
C LEU A 40 3.68 11.95 -4.98
N LYS A 41 2.66 11.26 -5.47
CA LYS A 41 1.45 11.86 -6.03
C LYS A 41 0.25 11.50 -5.18
N THR A 42 -0.62 12.47 -4.97
CA THR A 42 -1.94 12.26 -4.38
C THR A 42 -2.98 12.25 -5.49
N ARG A 43 -3.89 11.29 -5.46
CA ARG A 43 -5.07 11.22 -6.32
C ARG A 43 -6.30 11.09 -5.44
N GLU A 44 -7.15 12.09 -5.52
CA GLU A 44 -8.46 12.08 -4.92
C GLU A 44 -9.51 11.68 -5.95
N THR A 45 -10.49 10.90 -5.51
CA THR A 45 -11.64 10.50 -6.31
C THR A 45 -12.88 10.69 -5.47
N ASN A 46 -13.83 11.46 -5.95
CA ASN A 46 -15.11 11.67 -5.27
C ASN A 46 -16.23 11.25 -6.22
N THR A 47 -16.91 10.16 -5.90
CA THR A 47 -18.00 9.64 -6.73
C THR A 47 -19.18 9.26 -5.87
N LYS A 48 -20.40 9.42 -6.39
CA LYS A 48 -21.63 9.02 -5.68
C LYS A 48 -21.65 7.53 -5.31
N ALA A 49 -21.06 6.68 -6.15
CA ALA A 49 -21.05 5.23 -5.95
C ALA A 49 -19.98 4.75 -4.97
N TYR A 50 -18.79 5.38 -4.94
CA TYR A 50 -17.64 4.90 -4.16
C TYR A 50 -17.19 5.85 -3.05
N GLY A 51 -17.91 6.97 -2.86
CA GLY A 51 -17.59 8.01 -1.90
C GLY A 51 -16.31 8.77 -2.26
N HIS A 52 -15.75 9.42 -1.24
CA HIS A 52 -14.45 10.09 -1.31
C HIS A 52 -13.35 9.08 -1.00
N ASN A 53 -12.39 8.93 -1.92
CA ASN A 53 -11.17 8.15 -1.72
C ASN A 53 -9.95 8.97 -2.08
N GLU A 54 -9.01 9.03 -1.15
CA GLU A 54 -7.68 9.61 -1.34
C GLU A 54 -6.64 8.49 -1.44
N PHE A 55 -5.72 8.63 -2.41
CA PHE A 55 -4.65 7.69 -2.68
C PHE A 55 -3.33 8.41 -2.81
N HIS A 56 -2.30 7.88 -2.18
CA HIS A 56 -0.93 8.33 -2.35
C HIS A 56 -0.11 7.24 -3.01
N TYR A 57 0.53 7.55 -4.13
CA TYR A 57 1.30 6.58 -4.91
C TYR A 57 2.54 7.22 -5.53
N LEU A 58 3.51 6.37 -5.86
CA LEU A 58 4.74 6.75 -6.54
C LEU A 58 4.67 6.22 -7.96
N PRO A 59 4.54 7.05 -9.01
CA PRO A 59 4.52 6.55 -10.38
C PRO A 59 5.84 5.86 -10.72
N MET A 60 5.80 4.55 -10.96
CA MET A 60 6.99 3.75 -11.27
C MET A 60 6.96 3.35 -12.75
N THR A 61 7.48 4.20 -13.64
CA THR A 61 7.46 3.94 -15.09
C THR A 61 8.01 2.54 -15.41
N GLY A 62 7.25 1.76 -16.20
CA GLY A 62 7.60 0.37 -16.52
C GLY A 62 7.27 -0.66 -15.43
N ARG A 63 6.62 -0.27 -14.33
CA ARG A 63 6.09 -1.19 -13.32
C ARG A 63 4.58 -0.99 -13.13
N MET A 64 3.84 -2.08 -13.27
CA MET A 64 2.43 -2.12 -12.86
C MET A 64 2.33 -2.18 -11.33
N GLN A 65 1.43 -1.37 -10.75
CA GLN A 65 1.10 -1.37 -9.33
C GLN A 65 -0.36 -1.81 -9.16
N MET A 66 -0.60 -2.77 -8.27
CA MET A 66 -1.91 -3.34 -8.02
C MET A 66 -2.16 -3.40 -6.51
N ASP A 67 -3.17 -2.65 -6.06
CA ASP A 67 -3.63 -2.71 -4.67
C ASP A 67 -4.82 -3.67 -4.58
N ILE A 68 -4.58 -4.83 -3.96
CA ILE A 68 -5.57 -5.89 -3.78
C ILE A 68 -6.76 -5.38 -2.97
N TYR A 69 -6.57 -4.45 -2.03
CA TYR A 69 -7.68 -3.89 -1.26
C TYR A 69 -8.69 -3.20 -2.19
N GLN A 70 -8.21 -2.43 -3.18
CA GLN A 70 -9.09 -1.78 -4.15
C GLN A 70 -9.74 -2.78 -5.10
N LEU A 71 -8.99 -3.79 -5.53
CA LEU A 71 -9.50 -4.85 -6.40
C LEU A 71 -10.64 -5.61 -5.72
N ILE A 72 -10.44 -6.07 -4.48
CA ILE A 72 -11.46 -6.84 -3.75
C ILE A 72 -12.67 -5.98 -3.43
N LYS A 73 -12.48 -4.71 -3.03
CA LYS A 73 -13.60 -3.79 -2.76
C LYS A 73 -14.46 -3.53 -3.99
N LYS A 74 -13.88 -3.62 -5.19
CA LYS A 74 -14.61 -3.47 -6.46
C LYS A 74 -15.35 -4.75 -6.86
N GLU A 75 -14.71 -5.90 -6.75
CA GLU A 75 -15.22 -7.18 -7.30
C GLU A 75 -16.07 -7.97 -6.30
N HIS A 76 -15.93 -7.74 -4.99
CA HIS A 76 -16.60 -8.53 -3.94
C HIS A 76 -17.30 -7.64 -2.91
N LYS A 77 -18.51 -8.06 -2.51
CA LYS A 77 -19.27 -7.44 -1.40
C LYS A 77 -19.02 -8.22 -0.12
N LEU A 78 -18.00 -7.82 0.63
CA LEU A 78 -17.64 -8.45 1.91
C LEU A 78 -18.10 -7.58 3.09
N SER A 79 -18.33 -8.21 4.24
CA SER A 79 -18.64 -7.53 5.51
C SER A 79 -17.43 -6.76 6.08
N SER A 80 -16.21 -7.22 5.77
CA SER A 80 -14.95 -6.61 6.17
C SER A 80 -13.90 -6.77 5.06
N TYR A 81 -13.10 -5.72 4.85
CA TYR A 81 -11.98 -5.71 3.90
C TYR A 81 -10.61 -5.68 4.60
N LYS A 82 -10.58 -5.95 5.90
CA LYS A 82 -9.32 -6.18 6.61
C LYS A 82 -8.64 -7.43 6.07
N LEU A 83 -7.30 -7.46 6.11
CA LEU A 83 -6.51 -8.52 5.51
C LEU A 83 -6.83 -9.90 6.12
N ASP A 84 -7.00 -9.96 7.45
CA ASP A 84 -7.42 -11.16 8.20
C ASP A 84 -8.76 -11.73 7.69
N SER A 85 -9.73 -10.86 7.48
CA SER A 85 -11.09 -11.19 7.05
C SER A 85 -11.08 -11.73 5.61
N ILE A 86 -10.28 -11.10 4.75
CA ILE A 86 -10.08 -11.52 3.36
C ILE A 86 -9.35 -12.88 3.31
N ALA A 87 -8.27 -13.05 4.07
CA ALA A 87 -7.53 -14.31 4.15
C ALA A 87 -8.44 -15.46 4.63
N LYS A 88 -9.21 -15.23 5.70
CA LYS A 88 -10.17 -16.22 6.21
C LYS A 88 -11.26 -16.56 5.21
N HIS A 89 -11.74 -15.57 4.46
CA HIS A 89 -12.80 -15.80 3.47
C HIS A 89 -12.31 -16.66 2.29
N PHE A 90 -11.19 -16.28 1.67
CA PHE A 90 -10.70 -16.89 0.43
C PHE A 90 -9.75 -18.07 0.64
N LEU A 91 -8.87 -18.00 1.64
CA LEU A 91 -7.83 -19.00 1.89
C LEU A 91 -8.19 -19.99 3.00
N LYS A 92 -9.23 -19.69 3.78
CA LYS A 92 -9.60 -20.42 5.02
C LYS A 92 -8.46 -20.44 6.05
N ASP A 93 -7.65 -19.40 6.01
CA ASP A 93 -6.48 -19.22 6.87
C ASP A 93 -6.59 -17.90 7.63
N GLU A 94 -5.94 -17.83 8.79
CA GLU A 94 -5.94 -16.65 9.64
C GLU A 94 -4.54 -16.05 9.71
N LYS A 95 -4.50 -14.72 9.84
CA LYS A 95 -3.23 -14.02 10.04
C LYS A 95 -2.79 -14.23 11.49
N ASP A 96 -1.55 -14.66 11.70
CA ASP A 96 -0.87 -14.54 12.99
C ASP A 96 -0.70 -13.06 13.33
N ASP A 97 -1.62 -12.52 14.14
CA ASP A 97 -1.64 -11.09 14.42
C ASP A 97 -0.58 -10.70 15.44
N VAL A 98 0.20 -9.67 15.10
CA VAL A 98 1.24 -9.10 15.94
C VAL A 98 0.90 -7.65 16.17
N SER A 99 0.71 -7.28 17.44
CA SER A 99 0.43 -5.89 17.80
C SER A 99 1.66 -5.01 17.57
N PRO A 100 1.50 -3.69 17.31
CA PRO A 100 2.63 -2.78 17.15
C PRO A 100 3.63 -2.84 18.31
N LYS A 101 3.17 -3.02 19.55
CA LYS A 101 4.04 -3.19 20.73
C LYS A 101 4.92 -4.44 20.63
N GLN A 102 4.34 -5.57 20.20
CA GLN A 102 5.09 -6.81 20.00
C GLN A 102 6.11 -6.69 18.87
N ILE A 103 5.78 -5.98 17.77
CA ILE A 103 6.74 -5.73 16.68
C ILE A 103 8.01 -5.05 17.21
N TYR A 104 7.86 -3.99 18.02
CA TYR A 104 9.02 -3.32 18.62
C TYR A 104 9.78 -4.23 19.59
N ALA A 105 9.08 -5.01 20.40
CA ALA A 105 9.71 -5.95 21.32
C ALA A 105 10.55 -7.02 20.60
N PHE A 106 10.10 -7.51 19.43
CA PHE A 106 10.84 -8.52 18.67
C PHE A 106 12.03 -7.97 17.88
N GLN A 107 12.11 -6.67 17.66
CA GLN A 107 13.22 -6.03 16.96
C GLN A 107 14.44 -5.79 17.85
N ILE A 108 14.27 -5.80 19.17
CA ILE A 108 15.36 -5.64 20.13
C ILE A 108 15.98 -7.02 20.37
N LYS A 109 16.99 -7.36 19.56
CA LYS A 109 17.96 -8.43 19.81
C LYS A 109 19.37 -7.87 19.65
#